data_AF-A0A6A0H4S9-F1
#
_entry.id   AF-A0A6A0H4S9-F1
#
_cell.length_a   1.000
_cell.length_b   1.000
_cell.length_c   1.000
_cell.angle_alpha   90.00
_cell.angle_beta   90.00
_cell.angle_gamma   90.00
#
_symmetry.space_group_name_H-M   'P 1'
#
loop_
_entity.id
_entity.type
_entity.pdbx_description
1 polymer ?
#
loop_
_entity_poly.entity_id
_entity_poly.type
_entity_poly.pdbx_seq_one_letter_code
_entity_poly.pdbx_strand_id
1 'polypeptide(L)'
;MGRRSIDRATKEFLERANCLRVNGSDCSSSSGPLTWNTAVKFLMARKFDVQRALQLYQQHEITRRKEGLCNFDITVEPLRSELATGKFTILVIFLHQSTQLPTA
;
A
#
# COMPACT_ATOMS: atom_id res chain seq x y z
N MET A 1 -5.16 -14.21 15.10
CA MET A 1 -4.16 -14.74 14.13
C MET A 1 -2.80 -14.66 14.76
N GLY A 2 -2.00 -15.74 14.72
CA GLY A 2 -0.66 -15.76 15.31
C GLY A 2 0.37 -15.07 14.42
N ARG A 3 1.44 -14.51 15.00
CA ARG A 3 2.51 -13.83 14.23
C ARG A 3 3.08 -14.74 13.12
N ARG A 4 3.29 -16.03 13.41
CA ARG A 4 3.71 -17.08 12.46
C ARG A 4 2.79 -17.26 11.24
N SER A 5 1.47 -17.06 11.38
CA SER A 5 0.54 -17.20 10.26
C SER A 5 0.60 -16.02 9.30
N ILE A 6 0.94 -14.83 9.81
CA ILE A 6 1.13 -13.63 9.00
C ILE A 6 2.36 -13.83 8.12
N ASP A 7 3.47 -14.27 8.71
CA ASP A 7 4.72 -14.41 7.98
C ASP A 7 4.59 -15.41 6.82
N ARG A 8 3.88 -16.52 7.05
CA ARG A 8 3.57 -17.51 6.02
C ARG A 8 2.72 -16.93 4.89
N ALA A 9 1.64 -16.24 5.22
CA ALA A 9 0.75 -15.63 4.23
C ALA A 9 1.47 -14.55 3.41
N THR A 10 2.34 -13.77 4.04
CA THR A 10 3.15 -12.75 3.35
C THR A 10 4.17 -13.36 2.41
N LYS A 11 4.85 -14.43 2.82
CA LYS A 11 5.76 -15.17 1.94
C LYS A 11 5.04 -15.75 0.71
N GLU A 12 3.91 -16.43 0.95
CA GLU A 12 3.08 -17.02 -0.12
C GLU A 12 2.56 -15.95 -1.11
N PHE A 13 2.13 -14.80 -0.59
CA PHE A 13 1.72 -13.66 -1.42
C PHE A 13 2.89 -13.14 -2.25
N LEU A 14 4.07 -12.92 -1.65
CA LEU A 14 5.24 -12.38 -2.34
C LEU A 14 5.71 -13.29 -3.48
N GLU A 15 5.75 -14.61 -3.25
CA GLU A 15 6.11 -15.59 -4.27
C GLU A 15 5.17 -15.53 -5.48
N ARG A 16 3.85 -15.55 -5.23
CA ARG A 16 2.85 -15.49 -6.30
C ARG A 16 2.83 -14.14 -7.01
N ALA A 17 2.90 -13.05 -6.27
CA ALA A 17 2.87 -11.70 -6.83
C ALA A 17 4.13 -11.43 -7.68
N ASN A 18 5.31 -11.85 -7.23
CA ASN A 18 6.54 -11.73 -8.02
C ASN A 18 6.52 -12.63 -9.26
N CYS A 19 5.99 -13.85 -9.16
CA CYS A 19 5.79 -14.72 -10.33
C CYS A 19 4.89 -14.07 -11.38
N LEU A 20 3.79 -13.45 -10.97
CA LEU A 20 2.89 -12.69 -11.87
C LEU A 20 3.61 -11.52 -12.56
N ARG A 21 4.54 -10.84 -11.88
CA ARG A 21 5.33 -9.74 -12.46
C ARG A 21 6.40 -10.20 -13.45
N VAL A 22 6.95 -11.40 -13.26
CA VAL A 22 7.97 -11.96 -14.17
C VAL A 22 7.33 -12.52 -15.44
N ASN A 23 6.18 -13.20 -15.32
CA ASN A 23 5.53 -13.87 -16.44
C ASN A 23 4.64 -12.94 -17.27
N GLY A 24 4.05 -11.92 -16.65
CA GLY A 24 3.44 -10.81 -17.39
C GLY A 24 4.57 -9.89 -17.83
N SER A 25 4.77 -9.69 -19.12
CA SER A 25 5.81 -8.86 -19.75
C SER A 25 5.69 -7.35 -19.43
N ASP A 26 5.52 -6.99 -18.17
CA ASP A 26 5.28 -5.64 -17.68
C ASP A 26 6.63 -4.93 -17.42
N CYS A 27 7.23 -4.45 -18.50
CA CYS A 27 8.47 -3.68 -18.54
C CYS A 27 8.36 -2.25 -17.96
N SER A 28 7.29 -1.89 -17.25
CA SER A 28 7.00 -0.50 -16.85
C SER A 28 7.06 -0.21 -15.35
N SER A 29 7.54 -1.15 -14.53
CA SER A 29 7.78 -0.90 -13.09
C SER A 29 9.22 -1.23 -12.73
N SER A 30 10.09 -0.25 -12.93
CA SER A 30 11.54 -0.26 -12.72
C SER A 30 11.95 -0.28 -11.23
N SER A 31 11.42 -1.21 -10.42
CA SER A 31 11.86 -1.32 -9.03
C SER A 31 11.68 -2.71 -8.44
N GLY A 32 12.53 -3.64 -8.87
CA GLY A 32 12.86 -4.86 -8.12
C GLY A 32 11.69 -5.78 -7.74
N PRO A 33 11.97 -6.81 -6.92
CA PRO A 33 10.92 -7.64 -6.35
C PRO A 33 10.07 -6.84 -5.35
N LEU A 34 8.80 -7.21 -5.19
CA LEU A 34 7.94 -6.58 -4.19
C LEU A 34 8.56 -6.71 -2.79
N THR A 35 8.52 -5.61 -2.04
CA THR A 35 8.98 -5.59 -0.66
C THR A 35 7.93 -6.14 0.28
N TRP A 36 8.38 -6.65 1.44
CA TRP A 36 7.52 -7.13 2.51
C TRP A 36 6.46 -6.11 2.93
N ASN A 37 6.87 -4.84 3.12
CA ASN A 37 5.97 -3.78 3.59
C ASN A 37 4.81 -3.54 2.61
N THR A 38 5.06 -3.65 1.31
CA THR A 38 4.02 -3.53 0.29
C THR A 38 3.07 -4.72 0.34
N ALA A 39 3.58 -5.95 0.46
CA ALA A 39 2.76 -7.15 0.58
C ALA A 39 1.84 -7.11 1.81
N VAL A 40 2.36 -6.67 2.95
CA VAL A 40 1.58 -6.57 4.19
C VAL A 40 0.41 -5.58 4.05
N LYS A 41 0.55 -4.47 3.31
CA LYS A 41 -0.56 -3.53 3.09
C LYS A 41 -1.75 -4.20 2.37
N PHE A 42 -1.48 -4.96 1.32
CA PHE A 42 -2.53 -5.69 0.58
C PHE A 42 -3.17 -6.78 1.43
N LEU A 43 -2.36 -7.51 2.20
CA LEU A 43 -2.85 -8.55 3.10
C LEU A 43 -3.70 -7.96 4.23
N MET A 44 -3.27 -6.87 4.87
CA MET A 44 -4.03 -6.21 5.93
C MET A 44 -5.40 -5.74 5.42
N ALA A 45 -5.47 -5.17 4.22
CA ALA A 45 -6.73 -4.75 3.60
C ALA A 45 -7.71 -5.91 3.36
N ARG A 46 -7.21 -7.15 3.23
CA ARG A 46 -8.00 -8.36 2.99
C ARG A 46 -7.95 -9.36 4.15
N LYS A 47 -7.66 -8.90 5.37
CA LYS A 47 -7.62 -9.75 6.58
C LYS A 47 -6.70 -10.97 6.43
N PHE A 48 -5.59 -10.81 5.73
CA PHE A 48 -4.58 -11.83 5.43
C PHE A 48 -5.08 -13.02 4.57
N ASP A 49 -6.16 -12.83 3.81
CA ASP A 49 -6.56 -13.76 2.74
C ASP A 49 -5.68 -13.56 1.50
N VAL A 50 -4.82 -14.53 1.21
CA VAL A 50 -3.81 -14.45 0.15
C VAL A 50 -4.45 -14.31 -1.24
N GLN A 51 -5.50 -15.08 -1.53
CA GLN A 51 -6.13 -15.06 -2.86
C GLN A 51 -6.80 -13.70 -3.11
N ARG A 52 -7.58 -13.22 -2.14
CA ARG A 52 -8.24 -11.91 -2.26
C ARG A 52 -7.24 -10.76 -2.27
N ALA A 53 -6.13 -10.88 -1.55
CA ALA A 53 -5.05 -9.90 -1.61
C ALA A 53 -4.38 -9.86 -2.99
N LEU A 54 -4.17 -11.02 -3.63
CA LEU A 54 -3.60 -11.09 -4.99
C LEU A 54 -4.52 -10.45 -6.04
N GLN A 55 -5.83 -10.71 -5.95
CA GLN A 55 -6.81 -10.05 -6.83
C GLN A 55 -6.79 -8.53 -6.65
N LEU A 56 -6.75 -8.05 -5.40
CA LEU A 56 -6.64 -6.62 -5.11
C LEU A 56 -5.35 -6.02 -5.68
N TYR A 57 -4.24 -6.74 -5.57
CA TYR A 57 -2.95 -6.31 -6.12
C TYR A 57 -2.96 -6.25 -7.65
N GLN A 58 -3.53 -7.24 -8.34
CA GLN A 58 -3.67 -7.21 -9.79
C GLN A 58 -4.52 -6.01 -10.25
N GLN A 59 -5.65 -5.78 -9.59
CA GLN A 59 -6.48 -4.61 -9.87
C GLN A 59 -5.74 -3.29 -9.62
N HIS A 60 -4.97 -3.21 -8.53
CA HIS A 60 -4.13 -2.05 -8.24
C HIS A 60 -3.15 -1.74 -9.37
N GLU A 61 -2.44 -2.75 -9.88
CA GLU A 61 -1.49 -2.57 -10.99
C GLU A 61 -2.20 -2.19 -12.30
N ILE A 62 -3.38 -2.76 -12.58
CA ILE A 62 -4.20 -2.40 -13.74
C ILE A 62 -4.62 -0.92 -13.67
N THR A 63 -5.15 -0.48 -12.53
CA THR A 63 -5.56 0.91 -12.32
C THR A 63 -4.37 1.85 -12.42
N ARG A 64 -3.23 1.52 -11.79
CA ARG A 64 -2.01 2.35 -11.88
C ARG A 64 -1.56 2.56 -13.32
N ARG A 65 -1.59 1.51 -14.14
CA ARG A 65 -1.25 1.62 -15.57
C ARG A 65 -2.27 2.43 -16.35
N LYS A 66 -3.56 2.15 -16.14
CA LYS A 66 -4.66 2.84 -16.83
C LYS A 66 -4.63 4.36 -16.58
N GLU A 67 -4.35 4.75 -15.34
CA GLU A 67 -4.31 6.16 -14.91
C GLU A 67 -2.92 6.80 -15.07
N GLY A 68 -1.94 6.10 -15.68
CA GLY A 68 -0.59 6.64 -15.91
C GLY A 68 0.25 6.86 -14.64
N LEU A 69 -0.10 6.21 -13.54
CA LEU A 69 0.52 6.39 -12.22
C LEU A 69 1.84 5.64 -12.01
N CYS A 70 2.30 4.88 -13.00
CA CYS A 70 3.56 4.12 -12.90
C CYS A 70 4.79 5.04 -12.80
N ASN A 71 4.78 6.15 -13.53
CA ASN A 71 5.88 7.13 -13.61
C ASN A 71 5.45 8.52 -13.13
N PHE A 72 4.44 8.57 -12.26
CA PHE A 72 3.89 9.84 -11.79
C PHE A 72 4.84 10.54 -10.83
N ASP A 73 5.25 11.75 -11.19
CA ASP A 73 6.09 12.59 -10.34
C ASP A 73 5.20 13.40 -9.39
N ILE A 74 5.41 13.16 -8.09
CA ILE A 74 4.61 13.71 -6.98
C ILE A 74 5.03 15.16 -6.68
N THR A 75 6.20 15.59 -7.17
CA THR A 75 6.79 16.91 -6.88
C THR A 75 6.40 17.99 -7.89
N VAL A 76 5.85 17.59 -9.04
CA VAL A 76 5.50 18.49 -10.15
C VAL A 76 4.00 18.77 -10.21
N GLU A 77 3.66 19.81 -10.97
CA GLU A 77 2.27 20.10 -11.34
C GLU A 77 1.67 18.93 -12.12
N PRO A 78 0.38 18.61 -11.93
CA PRO A 78 -0.64 19.43 -11.25
C PRO A 78 -0.87 19.10 -9.77
N LEU A 79 -0.19 18.10 -9.19
CA LEU A 79 -0.55 17.62 -7.85
C LEU A 79 -0.30 18.67 -6.77
N ARG A 80 0.79 19.43 -6.89
CA ARG A 80 1.18 20.41 -5.88
C ARG A 80 0.16 21.52 -5.73
N SER A 81 -0.34 22.10 -6.83
CA SER A 81 -1.41 23.10 -6.77
C SER A 81 -2.72 22.51 -6.22
N GLU A 82 -3.10 21.29 -6.62
CA GLU A 82 -4.28 20.60 -6.09
C GLU A 82 -4.20 20.36 -4.57
N LEU A 83 -3.04 19.95 -4.04
CA LEU A 83 -2.82 19.80 -2.60
C LEU A 83 -2.87 21.15 -1.87
N ALA A 84 -2.35 22.21 -2.49
CA ALA A 84 -2.37 23.56 -1.91
C ALA A 84 -3.79 24.14 -1.80
N THR A 85 -4.76 23.67 -2.57
CA THR A 85 -6.17 24.08 -2.43
C THR A 85 -6.80 23.65 -1.10
N GLY A 86 -6.21 22.69 -0.39
CA GLY A 86 -6.78 22.13 0.84
C GLY A 86 -7.95 21.15 0.60
N LYS A 87 -8.32 20.89 -0.66
CA LYS A 87 -9.34 19.88 -1.02
C LYS A 87 -9.00 18.49 -0.47
N PHE A 88 -7.72 18.19 -0.38
CA PHE A 88 -7.20 16.95 0.20
C PHE A 88 -6.53 17.27 1.53
N THR A 89 -7.21 16.98 2.65
CA THR A 89 -6.69 17.19 4.00
C THR A 89 -6.72 15.89 4.79
N ILE A 90 -5.62 15.58 5.50
CA ILE A 90 -5.56 14.45 6.44
C ILE A 90 -5.88 14.98 7.83
N LEU A 91 -6.96 14.47 8.42
CA LEU A 91 -7.34 14.83 9.78
C LEU A 91 -6.41 14.13 10.77
N VAL A 92 -5.70 14.93 11.57
CA VAL A 92 -4.94 14.43 12.71
C VAL A 92 -5.93 14.07 13.83
N ILE A 93 -6.09 12.78 14.09
CA ILE A 93 -6.79 12.31 15.28
C ILE A 93 -5.88 12.54 16.49
N PHE A 94 -6.15 13.59 17.26
CA PHE A 94 -5.56 13.75 18.58
C PHE A 94 -6.22 12.77 19.54
N LEU A 95 -5.49 11.74 19.98
CA LEU A 95 -5.87 11.02 21.19
C LEU A 95 -5.75 11.99 22.35
N HIS A 96 -6.88 12.33 22.96
CA HIS A 96 -6.92 13.18 24.15
C HIS A 96 -6.13 12.48 25.26
N GLN A 97 -4.91 12.95 25.52
CA GLN A 97 -4.14 12.55 26.70
C GLN A 97 -4.81 13.20 27.90
N SER A 98 -5.57 12.42 28.67
CA SER A 98 -6.09 12.85 29.97
C SER A 98 -4.91 13.08 30.92
N THR A 99 -4.39 14.30 30.99
CA THR A 99 -3.43 14.67 32.02
C THR A 99 -4.16 14.81 33.35
N GLN A 100 -4.11 13.79 34.19
CA GLN A 100 -4.39 13.97 35.61
C GLN A 100 -3.19 14.63 36.28
N LEU A 101 -3.38 15.83 36.81
CA LEU A 101 -2.46 16.53 37.72
C LEU A 101 -2.45 15.79 39.07
N PRO A 102 -1.29 15.51 39.68
CA PRO A 102 -1.26 15.14 41.10
C PRO A 102 -1.56 16.38 41.95
N THR A 103 -2.58 16.29 42.79
CA THR A 103 -2.84 17.28 43.84
C THR A 103 -1.80 17.09 44.95
N ALA A 104 -1.11 18.17 45.31
CA ALA A 104 -0.13 18.22 46.39
C ALA A 104 -0.79 18.12 47.77
#